data_AF-A0A074Y6R8-F1
#
_entry.id   AF-A0A074Y6R8-F1
#
_cell.length_a   1.000
_cell.length_b   1.000
_cell.length_c   1.000
_cell.angle_alpha   90.00
_cell.angle_beta   90.00
_cell.angle_gamma   90.00
#
_symmetry.space_group_name_H-M   'P 1'
#
loop_
_entity.id
_entity.type
_entity.pdbx_description
1 polymer ?
#
loop_
_entity_poly.entity_id
_entity_poly.type
_entity_poly.pdbx_seq_one_letter_code
_entity_poly.pdbx_strand_id
1 'polypeptide(L)'
;LAGPISVLTSDFPAPVKDMMSHASRSTATRHAEAKKAGKVLRPYNRFMMYRAAYADRTKQFAASDSHRDVSRILGVSWRLESEDVVEHFNKCSILDSENHQKAFPGYKYAP
;
A
#
# COMPACT_ATOMS: atom_id res chain seq x y z
N LEU A 1 -1.65 -1.01 -20.60
CA LEU A 1 -2.92 -1.01 -19.85
C LEU A 1 -3.87 -0.07 -20.57
N ALA A 2 -5.15 -0.44 -20.72
CA ALA A 2 -6.16 0.40 -21.36
C ALA A 2 -6.77 1.46 -20.41
N GLY A 3 -6.43 1.39 -19.12
CA GLY A 3 -6.84 2.32 -18.06
C GLY A 3 -6.15 1.97 -16.74
N PRO A 4 -6.39 2.73 -15.66
CA PRO A 4 -5.90 2.40 -14.33
C PRO A 4 -6.60 1.15 -13.77
N ILE A 5 -5.89 0.38 -12.95
CA ILE A 5 -6.39 -0.82 -12.25
C ILE A 5 -7.58 -0.48 -11.36
N SER A 6 -7.65 0.72 -10.76
CA SER A 6 -8.82 1.16 -10.00
C SER A 6 -10.12 1.07 -10.80
N VAL A 7 -10.06 1.41 -12.09
CA VAL A 7 -11.19 1.36 -13.04
C VAL A 7 -11.32 -0.03 -13.66
N LEU A 8 -10.22 -0.63 -14.13
CA LEU A 8 -10.25 -1.93 -14.81
C LEU A 8 -10.67 -3.11 -13.92
N THR A 9 -10.64 -2.92 -12.60
CA THR A 9 -10.99 -3.96 -11.62
C THR A 9 -12.11 -3.51 -10.69
N SER A 10 -12.91 -2.51 -11.08
CA SER A 10 -14.01 -1.99 -10.25
C SER A 10 -15.07 -3.04 -9.95
N ASP A 11 -15.27 -3.97 -10.88
CA ASP A 11 -16.22 -5.08 -10.88
C ASP A 11 -15.65 -6.37 -10.28
N PHE A 12 -14.37 -6.39 -9.89
CA PHE A 12 -13.73 -7.59 -9.38
C PHE A 12 -14.19 -7.91 -7.95
N PRO A 13 -14.38 -9.20 -7.62
CA PRO A 13 -14.83 -9.61 -6.28
C PRO A 13 -13.75 -9.41 -5.21
N ALA A 14 -12.47 -9.34 -5.59
CA ALA A 14 -11.39 -9.04 -4.64
C ALA A 14 -11.59 -7.66 -4.02
N PRO A 15 -11.59 -7.54 -2.68
CA PRO A 15 -11.69 -6.24 -2.02
C PRO A 15 -10.41 -5.42 -2.24
N VAL A 16 -10.55 -4.10 -2.36
CA VAL A 16 -9.41 -3.18 -2.16
C VAL A 16 -9.15 -3.10 -0.66
N LYS A 17 -7.90 -3.28 -0.25
CA LYS A 17 -7.54 -3.12 1.15
C LYS A 17 -7.71 -1.66 1.59
N ASP A 18 -8.36 -1.45 2.73
CA ASP A 18 -8.48 -0.13 3.34
C ASP A 18 -7.12 0.32 3.91
N MET A 19 -6.46 1.22 3.18
CA MET A 19 -5.17 1.76 3.56
C MET A 19 -5.26 2.87 4.60
N MET A 20 -6.43 3.50 4.81
CA MET A 20 -6.62 4.44 5.91
C MET A 20 -6.68 3.69 7.24
N SER A 21 -7.41 2.56 7.31
CA SER A 21 -7.38 1.67 8.48
C SER A 21 -5.98 1.11 8.74
N HIS A 22 -5.21 0.82 7.68
CA HIS A 22 -3.81 0.46 7.85
C HIS A 22 -3.01 1.62 8.46
N ALA A 23 -3.10 2.83 7.91
CA ALA A 23 -2.34 4.00 8.38
C ALA A 23 -2.69 4.42 9.82
N SER A 24 -3.96 4.27 10.22
CA SER A 24 -4.46 4.63 11.54
C SER A 24 -4.32 3.52 12.59
N ARG A 25 -3.77 2.35 12.22
CA ARG A 25 -3.60 1.22 13.15
C ARG A 25 -2.80 1.60 14.39
N SER A 26 -3.21 1.04 15.52
CA SER A 26 -2.67 1.37 16.84
C SER A 26 -1.17 1.09 16.99
N THR A 27 -0.55 1.78 17.94
CA THR A 27 0.84 1.50 18.34
C THR A 27 1.05 0.04 18.75
N ALA A 28 0.10 -0.55 19.49
CA ALA A 28 0.17 -1.94 19.91
C ALA A 28 0.18 -2.91 18.71
N THR A 29 -0.66 -2.65 17.69
CA THR A 29 -0.67 -3.42 16.44
C THR A 29 0.68 -3.32 15.72
N ARG A 30 1.23 -2.11 15.61
CA ARG A 30 2.54 -1.88 14.96
C ARG A 30 3.67 -2.62 15.68
N HIS A 31 3.68 -2.59 17.01
CA HIS A 31 4.66 -3.31 17.83
C HIS A 31 4.54 -4.82 17.66
N ALA A 32 3.33 -5.36 17.59
CA ALA A 32 3.10 -6.78 17.33
C ALA A 32 3.59 -7.19 15.93
N GLU A 33 3.35 -6.37 14.89
CA GLU A 33 3.87 -6.56 13.53
C GLU A 33 5.41 -6.58 13.51
N ALA A 34 6.06 -5.62 14.18
CA ALA A 34 7.51 -5.53 14.25
C ALA A 34 8.12 -6.73 15.00
N LYS A 35 7.49 -7.15 16.11
CA LYS A 35 7.90 -8.35 16.87
C LYS A 35 7.80 -9.61 16.01
N LYS A 36 6.71 -9.77 15.26
CA LYS A 36 6.53 -10.90 14.33
C LYS A 36 7.55 -10.89 13.20
N ALA A 37 7.90 -9.72 12.67
CA ALA A 37 8.88 -9.58 11.59
C ALA A 37 10.35 -9.63 12.08
N GLY A 38 10.59 -9.57 13.40
CA GLY A 38 11.92 -9.47 13.99
C GLY A 38 12.61 -8.11 13.78
N LYS A 39 11.92 -7.14 13.18
CA LYS A 39 12.44 -5.79 12.91
C LYS A 39 11.30 -4.80 12.69
N VAL A 40 11.58 -3.51 12.94
CA VAL A 40 10.67 -2.43 12.58
C VAL A 40 10.68 -2.28 11.06
N LEU A 41 9.52 -2.52 10.43
CA LEU A 41 9.33 -2.36 8.99
C LEU A 41 9.24 -0.88 8.62
N ARG A 42 9.69 -0.54 7.41
CA ARG A 42 9.57 0.82 6.88
C ARG A 42 8.09 1.20 6.75
N PRO A 43 7.70 2.45 7.08
CA PRO A 43 6.39 2.96 6.71
C PRO A 43 6.24 2.99 5.19
N TYR A 44 5.01 2.89 4.70
CA TYR A 44 4.76 2.83 3.26
C TYR A 44 4.70 4.23 2.66
N ASN A 45 5.42 4.44 1.55
CA ASN A 45 5.20 5.63 0.71
C ASN A 45 3.86 5.50 -0.06
N ARG A 46 3.40 6.60 -0.68
CA ARG A 46 2.12 6.63 -1.42
C ARG A 46 1.95 5.52 -2.46
N PHE A 47 3.00 5.18 -3.21
CA PHE A 47 2.93 4.10 -4.19
C PHE A 47 2.86 2.71 -3.53
N MET A 48 3.59 2.51 -2.43
CA MET A 48 3.52 1.26 -1.67
C MET A 48 2.14 1.07 -1.02
N MET A 49 1.49 2.17 -0.60
CA MET A 49 0.09 2.14 -0.15
C MET A 49 -0.84 1.67 -1.26
N TYR A 50 -0.76 2.32 -2.43
CA TYR A 50 -1.53 1.92 -3.62
C TYR A 50 -1.28 0.46 -4.01
N ARG A 51 -0.01 0.05 -4.05
CA ARG A 51 0.37 -1.33 -4.37
C ARG A 51 -0.25 -2.32 -3.40
N ALA A 52 -0.17 -2.06 -2.10
CA ALA A 52 -0.72 -2.96 -1.08
C ALA A 52 -2.25 -3.04 -1.17
N ALA A 53 -2.91 -1.95 -1.57
CA ALA A 53 -4.36 -1.87 -1.76
C ALA A 53 -4.86 -2.74 -2.92
N TYR A 54 -4.15 -2.69 -4.06
CA TYR A 54 -4.57 -3.30 -5.32
C TYR A 54 -3.81 -4.58 -5.70
N ALA A 55 -2.91 -5.08 -4.85
CA ALA A 55 -2.09 -6.25 -5.15
C ALA A 55 -2.94 -7.47 -5.54
N ASP A 56 -3.97 -7.79 -4.75
CA ASP A 56 -4.77 -9.00 -4.97
C ASP A 56 -5.70 -8.86 -6.19
N ARG A 57 -6.27 -7.67 -6.42
CA ARG A 57 -6.99 -7.37 -7.67
C ARG A 57 -6.08 -7.50 -8.89
N THR A 58 -4.85 -7.02 -8.79
CA THR A 58 -3.89 -7.09 -9.89
C THR A 58 -3.45 -8.52 -10.18
N LYS A 59 -3.29 -9.38 -9.16
CA LYS A 59 -3.00 -10.80 -9.37
C LYS A 59 -4.11 -11.49 -10.15
N GLN A 60 -5.36 -11.21 -9.81
CA GLN A 60 -6.52 -11.72 -10.55
C GLN A 60 -6.55 -11.19 -11.98
N PHE A 61 -6.37 -9.87 -12.16
CA PHE A 61 -6.37 -9.24 -13.47
C PHE A 61 -5.24 -9.77 -14.37
N ALA A 62 -4.06 -10.00 -13.81
CA ALA A 62 -2.89 -10.48 -14.53
C ALA A 62 -2.85 -12.01 -14.68
N ALA A 63 -3.77 -12.75 -14.05
CA ALA A 63 -3.69 -14.20 -13.85
C ALA A 63 -2.29 -14.66 -13.43
N SER A 64 -1.63 -13.90 -12.54
CA SER A 64 -0.23 -14.09 -12.17
C SER A 64 0.02 -13.71 -10.71
N ASP A 65 0.63 -14.64 -9.97
CA ASP A 65 1.09 -14.42 -8.59
C ASP A 65 2.50 -13.82 -8.52
N SER A 66 3.13 -13.54 -9.66
CA SER A 66 4.45 -12.93 -9.75
C SER A 66 4.44 -11.51 -9.17
N HIS A 67 5.08 -11.33 -8.01
CA HIS A 67 5.23 -10.01 -7.40
C HIS A 67 5.88 -8.98 -8.33
N ARG A 68 6.78 -9.42 -9.22
CA ARG A 68 7.44 -8.59 -10.23
C ARG A 68 6.44 -8.08 -11.27
N ASP A 69 5.57 -8.96 -11.78
CA ASP A 69 4.55 -8.58 -12.76
C ASP A 69 3.49 -7.68 -12.15
N VAL A 70 3.03 -8.01 -10.95
CA VAL A 70 2.10 -7.17 -10.19
C VAL A 70 2.67 -5.76 -9.98
N SER A 71 3.96 -5.64 -9.62
CA SER A 71 4.63 -4.32 -9.49
C SER A 71 4.70 -3.57 -10.81
N ARG A 72 5.02 -4.26 -11.90
CA ARG A 72 5.13 -3.65 -13.22
C ARG A 72 3.79 -3.10 -13.69
N ILE A 73 2.72 -3.87 -13.52
CA ILE A 73 1.35 -3.47 -13.88
C ILE A 73 0.90 -2.29 -13.03
N LEU A 74 1.01 -2.39 -11.71
CA LEU A 74 0.63 -1.31 -10.79
C LEU A 74 1.46 -0.04 -11.00
N GLY A 75 2.74 -0.17 -11.39
CA GLY A 75 3.58 0.97 -11.72
C GLY A 75 3.11 1.72 -12.95
N VAL A 76 2.63 1.02 -13.98
CA VAL A 76 1.98 1.65 -15.14
C VAL A 76 0.64 2.26 -14.74
N SER A 77 -0.16 1.51 -13.98
CA SER A 77 -1.46 1.94 -13.50
C SER A 77 -1.40 3.23 -12.70
N TRP A 78 -0.44 3.34 -11.77
CA TRP A 78 -0.26 4.52 -10.92
C TRP A 78 -0.07 5.83 -11.70
N ARG A 79 0.52 5.77 -12.90
CA ARG A 79 0.66 6.96 -13.76
C ARG A 79 -0.60 7.32 -14.52
N LEU A 80 -1.58 6.41 -14.56
CA LEU A 80 -2.88 6.59 -15.20
C LEU A 80 -4.00 6.87 -14.18
N GLU A 81 -3.72 6.73 -12.89
CA GLU A 81 -4.68 7.02 -11.83
C GLU A 81 -5.05 8.51 -11.81
N SER A 82 -6.28 8.80 -11.39
CA SER A 82 -6.72 10.17 -11.18
C SER A 82 -5.98 10.82 -10.00
N GLU A 83 -5.97 12.15 -9.99
CA GLU A 83 -5.36 12.92 -8.89
C GLU A 83 -5.99 12.58 -7.54
N ASP A 84 -7.32 12.39 -7.48
CA ASP A 84 -8.02 12.02 -6.25
C ASP A 84 -7.51 10.70 -5.64
N VAL A 85 -7.28 9.69 -6.49
CA VAL A 85 -6.73 8.40 -6.04
C VAL A 85 -5.31 8.57 -5.54
N VAL A 86 -4.49 9.30 -6.28
CA VAL A 86 -3.10 9.59 -5.89
C VAL A 86 -3.06 10.36 -4.56
N GLU A 87 -3.94 11.34 -4.38
CA GLU A 87 -4.03 12.16 -3.17
C GLU A 87 -4.52 11.34 -1.97
N HIS A 88 -5.50 10.44 -2.17
CA HIS A 88 -5.95 9.51 -1.14
C HIS A 88 -4.78 8.69 -0.57
N PHE A 89 -3.98 8.06 -1.45
CA PHE A 89 -2.82 7.28 -1.00
C PHE A 89 -1.67 8.14 -0.46
N ASN A 90 -1.56 9.40 -0.91
CA ASN A 90 -0.67 10.37 -0.31
C ASN A 90 -1.03 10.66 1.15
N LYS A 91 -2.32 10.94 1.44
CA LYS A 91 -2.85 11.14 2.79
C LYS A 91 -2.61 9.91 3.67
N CYS A 92 -2.88 8.70 3.16
CA CYS A 92 -2.56 7.44 3.86
C CYS A 92 -1.07 7.36 4.23
N SER A 93 -0.17 7.68 3.29
CA SER A 93 1.28 7.55 3.51
C SER A 93 1.81 8.55 4.54
N ILE A 94 1.30 9.77 4.54
CA ILE A 94 1.66 10.79 5.53
C ILE A 94 1.22 10.34 6.92
N LEU A 95 -0.04 9.92 7.07
CA LEU A 95 -0.58 9.44 8.34
C LEU A 95 0.17 8.21 8.86
N ASP A 96 0.50 7.25 7.98
CA ASP A 96 1.26 6.06 8.37
C ASP A 96 2.66 6.43 8.85
N SER A 97 3.32 7.37 8.18
CA SER A 97 4.64 7.87 8.56
C SER A 97 4.62 8.56 9.93
N GLU A 98 3.64 9.44 10.17
CA GLU A 98 3.47 10.13 11.45
C GLU A 98 3.20 9.15 12.60
N ASN A 99 2.26 8.22 12.41
CA ASN A 99 1.93 7.21 13.41
C ASN A 99 3.07 6.21 13.63
N HIS A 100 3.83 5.89 12.58
CA HIS A 100 5.03 5.10 12.69
C HIS A 100 6.09 5.80 13.55
N GLN A 101 6.35 7.09 13.35
CA GLN A 101 7.31 7.85 14.16
C GLN A 101 6.88 7.91 15.64
N LYS A 102 5.58 8.09 15.91
CA LYS A 102 5.04 8.05 17.28
C LYS A 102 5.20 6.67 17.93
N ALA A 103 4.99 5.60 17.17
CA ALA A 103 5.11 4.23 17.65
C ALA A 103 6.57 3.77 17.84
N PHE A 104 7.50 4.30 17.04
CA PHE A 104 8.91 3.93 17.03
C PHE A 104 9.81 5.19 17.02
N PRO A 105 9.87 5.95 18.12
CA PRO A 105 10.59 7.23 18.14
C PRO A 105 12.10 7.09 17.89
N GLY A 106 12.70 5.93 18.20
CA GLY A 106 14.10 5.61 17.93
C GLY A 106 14.38 5.00 16.56
N TYR A 107 13.36 4.85 15.69
CA TYR A 107 13.56 4.28 14.37
C TYR A 107 14.37 5.24 13.49
N LYS A 108 15.46 4.73 12.90
CA LYS A 108 16.25 5.42 11.89
C LYS A 108 16.39 4.50 10.68
N TYR A 109 16.14 5.04 9.50
CA TYR A 109 16.33 4.29 8.27
C TYR A 109 17.82 3.97 8.08
N ALA A 110 18.15 2.68 8.06
CA ALA A 110 19.45 2.15 7.66
C ALA A 110 19.26 1.43 6.31
N PRO A 111 19.84 1.95 5.22
CA PRO A 111 19.71 1.37 3.88
C PRO A 111 20.41 0.01 3.75
#